data_AF-A0A1R0ZXH8-F1
#
_entry.id   AF-A0A1R0ZXH8-F1
#
_cell.length_a   1.000
_cell.length_b   1.000
_cell.length_c   1.000
_cell.angle_alpha   90.00
_cell.angle_beta   90.00
_cell.angle_gamma   90.00
#
_symmetry.space_group_name_H-M   'P 1'
#
loop_
_entity.id
_entity.type
_entity.pdbx_description
1 polymer ?
#
loop_
_entity_poly.entity_id
_entity_poly.type
_entity_poly.pdbx_seq_one_letter_code
_entity_poly.pdbx_strand_id
1 'polypeptide(L)'
;MARAFRVERAIGNNVLLTIDVQTEKEYVIFGKGLGFSLKAGQIIDRTDNRIEKRFRLDDSEQMKKYHTYLEEIDPTIIDMTERIADYIKQKTGVEVNPKLYFTLPSHIQFAVYRLHNGMDIVNPFLNETKQSFPLEFEIAAKLAEWISEQFHVGIPEEEIGFLSFHVYSGIHNVPVGQLIKQADQH
;
A
#
# COMPACT_ATOMS: atom_id res chain seq x y z
N MET A 1 -29.06 18.36 2.53
CA MET A 1 -27.83 18.73 3.24
C MET A 1 -26.66 18.06 2.54
N ALA A 2 -25.61 18.83 2.21
CA ALA A 2 -24.49 18.30 1.44
C ALA A 2 -23.84 17.13 2.18
N ARG A 3 -23.66 16.01 1.49
CA ARG A 3 -22.98 14.83 2.00
C ARG A 3 -21.50 15.03 1.67
N ALA A 4 -20.69 15.35 2.66
CA ALA A 4 -19.29 15.74 2.42
C ALA A 4 -18.35 15.16 3.47
N PHE A 5 -17.06 15.19 3.18
CA PHE A 5 -15.99 14.87 4.12
C PHE A 5 -15.17 16.13 4.41
N ARG A 6 -14.83 16.34 5.68
CA ARG A 6 -13.84 17.33 6.09
C ARG A 6 -12.46 16.68 6.08
N VAL A 7 -11.50 17.32 5.44
CA VAL A 7 -10.11 16.87 5.43
C VAL A 7 -9.49 17.15 6.79
N GLU A 8 -9.03 16.11 7.47
CA GLU A 8 -8.22 16.26 8.68
C GLU A 8 -6.75 16.47 8.29
N ARG A 9 -6.25 15.68 7.33
CA ARG A 9 -4.91 15.87 6.74
C ARG A 9 -4.75 15.19 5.38
N ALA A 10 -3.78 15.65 4.61
CA ALA A 10 -3.22 14.90 3.49
C ALA A 10 -2.12 13.96 4.00
N ILE A 11 -2.17 12.69 3.59
CA ILE A 11 -1.20 11.65 3.98
C ILE A 11 -0.15 11.47 2.89
N GLY A 12 -0.58 11.46 1.63
CA GLY A 12 0.28 11.40 0.45
C GLY A 12 -0.32 12.26 -0.66
N ASN A 13 0.21 12.19 -1.87
CA ASN A 13 -0.31 13.00 -2.98
C ASN A 13 -1.74 12.63 -3.37
N ASN A 14 -2.12 11.37 -3.16
CA ASN A 14 -3.42 10.82 -3.58
C ASN A 14 -4.32 10.40 -2.40
N VAL A 15 -3.87 10.60 -1.15
CA VAL A 15 -4.54 10.03 0.03
C VAL A 15 -4.86 11.09 1.06
N LEU A 16 -6.11 11.09 1.53
CA LEU A 16 -6.62 11.99 2.56
C LEU A 16 -7.12 11.20 3.77
N LEU A 17 -6.81 11.68 4.97
CA LEU A 17 -7.56 11.36 6.18
C LEU A 17 -8.70 12.37 6.33
N THR A 18 -9.91 11.89 6.51
CA THR A 18 -11.11 12.72 6.51
C THR A 18 -12.11 12.28 7.57
N ILE A 19 -12.99 13.20 7.96
CA ILE A 19 -14.16 12.93 8.82
C ILE A 19 -15.43 13.21 8.01
N ASP A 20 -16.37 12.27 8.04
CA ASP A 20 -17.70 12.49 7.50
C ASP A 20 -18.46 13.52 8.35
N VAL A 21 -18.86 14.63 7.74
CA VAL A 21 -19.44 15.78 8.47
C VAL A 21 -20.79 15.48 9.12
N GLN A 22 -21.46 14.39 8.74
CA GLN A 22 -22.77 14.01 9.27
C GLN A 22 -22.67 12.92 10.35
N THR A 23 -21.74 11.98 10.17
CA THR A 23 -21.64 10.80 11.04
C THR A 23 -20.48 10.87 12.01
N GLU A 24 -19.60 11.87 11.87
CA GLU A 24 -18.34 12.03 12.61
C GLU A 24 -17.39 10.82 12.49
N LYS A 25 -17.65 9.93 11.53
CA LYS A 25 -16.82 8.76 11.28
C LYS A 25 -15.60 9.14 10.45
N GLU A 26 -14.47 8.55 10.81
CA GLU A 26 -13.21 8.72 10.09
C GLU A 26 -13.12 7.83 8.85
N TYR A 27 -12.58 8.40 7.78
CA TYR A 27 -12.37 7.75 6.49
C TYR A 27 -11.00 8.08 5.93
N VAL A 28 -10.37 7.07 5.32
CA VAL A 28 -9.25 7.26 4.39
C VAL A 28 -9.82 7.29 2.98
N ILE A 29 -9.53 8.35 2.24
CA ILE A 29 -10.00 8.56 0.87
C ILE A 29 -8.80 8.56 -0.07
N PHE A 30 -8.90 7.72 -1.10
CA PHE A 30 -7.93 7.58 -2.17
C PHE A 30 -8.49 8.19 -3.44
N GLY A 31 -7.64 8.93 -4.15
CA GLY A 31 -8.02 9.56 -5.40
C GLY A 31 -6.92 10.43 -5.99
N LYS A 32 -6.87 10.49 -7.32
CA LYS A 32 -5.81 11.19 -8.05
C LYS A 32 -5.71 12.66 -7.67
N GLY A 33 -4.54 13.04 -7.14
CA GLY A 33 -4.18 14.39 -6.76
C GLY A 33 -4.95 14.94 -5.56
N LEU A 34 -5.69 14.12 -4.81
CA LEU A 34 -6.52 14.60 -3.70
C LEU A 34 -5.69 15.22 -2.58
N GLY A 35 -4.66 14.52 -2.09
CA GLY A 35 -3.80 15.01 -1.02
C GLY A 35 -2.84 16.12 -1.44
N PHE A 36 -2.53 16.22 -2.73
CA PHE A 36 -1.85 17.39 -3.28
C PHE A 36 -2.76 18.63 -3.32
N SER A 37 -4.03 18.44 -3.70
CA SER A 37 -4.96 19.55 -3.97
C SER A 37 -5.66 20.10 -2.73
N LEU A 38 -5.82 19.28 -1.69
CA LEU A 38 -6.65 19.60 -0.53
C LEU A 38 -5.83 19.61 0.77
N LYS A 39 -6.10 20.60 1.61
CA LYS A 39 -5.46 20.82 2.91
C LYS A 39 -6.41 20.57 4.06
N ALA A 40 -5.86 20.40 5.25
CA ALA A 40 -6.60 20.27 6.50
C ALA A 40 -7.66 21.39 6.65
N GLY A 41 -8.85 21.01 7.12
CA GLY A 41 -10.02 21.87 7.29
C GLY A 41 -10.87 22.07 6.03
N GLN A 42 -10.38 21.73 4.83
CA GLN A 42 -11.17 21.84 3.61
C GLN A 42 -12.24 20.74 3.51
N ILE A 43 -13.25 20.98 2.67
CA ILE A 43 -14.36 20.05 2.45
C ILE A 43 -14.24 19.45 1.05
N ILE A 44 -14.43 18.14 0.95
CA ILE A 44 -14.59 17.42 -0.32
C ILE A 44 -15.99 16.80 -0.37
N ASP A 45 -16.70 17.01 -1.48
CA ASP A 45 -18.01 16.39 -1.69
C ASP A 45 -17.86 14.86 -1.82
N ARG A 46 -18.79 14.09 -1.27
CA ARG A 46 -18.76 12.62 -1.38
C ARG A 46 -18.88 12.11 -2.81
N THR A 47 -19.34 12.94 -3.74
CA THR A 47 -19.44 12.62 -5.17
C THR A 47 -18.33 13.26 -6.01
N ASP A 48 -17.28 13.81 -5.40
CA ASP A 48 -16.11 14.29 -6.14
C ASP A 48 -15.56 13.17 -7.03
N ASN A 49 -15.40 13.46 -8.32
CA ASN A 49 -15.05 12.47 -9.34
C ASN A 49 -13.61 11.95 -9.21
N ARG A 50 -12.76 12.62 -8.44
CA ARG A 50 -11.41 12.15 -8.14
C ARG A 50 -11.40 11.07 -7.08
N ILE A 51 -12.47 10.91 -6.29
CA ILE A 51 -12.56 9.87 -5.27
C ILE A 51 -12.69 8.52 -5.97
N GLU A 52 -11.66 7.68 -5.81
CA GLU A 52 -11.61 6.34 -6.37
C GLU A 52 -11.99 5.29 -5.33
N LYS A 53 -11.48 5.42 -4.09
CA LYS A 53 -11.73 4.47 -3.00
C LYS A 53 -11.92 5.21 -1.68
N ARG A 54 -12.73 4.63 -0.79
CA ARG A 54 -12.96 5.15 0.57
C ARG A 54 -13.06 4.00 1.56
N PHE A 55 -12.35 4.13 2.68
CA PHE A 55 -12.31 3.11 3.73
C PHE A 55 -12.63 3.74 5.07
N ARG A 56 -13.55 3.14 5.83
CA ARG A 56 -13.92 3.62 7.16
C ARG A 56 -12.97 3.02 8.19
N LEU A 57 -12.45 3.84 9.10
CA LEU A 57 -11.41 3.39 10.03
C LEU A 57 -11.93 2.53 11.19
N ASP A 58 -13.24 2.59 11.46
CA ASP A 58 -13.91 1.78 12.48
C ASP A 58 -14.44 0.42 11.96
N ASP A 59 -14.25 0.10 10.67
CA ASP A 59 -14.81 -1.11 10.05
C ASP A 59 -14.14 -2.41 10.50
N SER A 60 -12.89 -2.35 10.97
CA SER A 60 -12.21 -3.51 11.54
C SER A 60 -11.07 -3.12 12.48
N GLU A 61 -10.65 -4.04 13.35
CA GLU A 61 -9.45 -3.87 14.18
C GLU A 61 -8.17 -3.64 13.34
N GLN A 62 -8.11 -4.16 12.11
CA GLN A 62 -7.03 -3.85 11.16
C GLN A 62 -7.07 -2.39 10.70
N MET A 63 -8.26 -1.85 10.45
CA MET A 63 -8.44 -0.45 10.05
C MET A 63 -8.07 0.53 11.17
N LYS A 64 -8.39 0.19 12.43
CA LYS A 64 -7.97 0.99 13.59
C LYS A 64 -6.45 1.01 13.76
N LYS A 65 -5.77 -0.12 13.59
CA LYS A 65 -4.30 -0.17 13.62
C LYS A 65 -3.67 0.65 12.50
N TYR A 66 -4.30 0.67 11.33
CA TYR A 66 -3.84 1.48 10.21
C TYR A 66 -3.90 2.97 10.48
N HIS A 67 -4.90 3.47 11.22
CA HIS A 67 -4.95 4.87 11.65
C HIS A 67 -3.62 5.30 12.33
N THR A 68 -3.11 4.47 13.25
CA THR A 68 -1.85 4.73 13.95
C THR A 68 -0.64 4.64 13.02
N TYR A 69 -0.59 3.64 12.13
CA TYR A 69 0.55 3.48 11.22
C TYR A 69 0.64 4.59 10.16
N LEU A 70 -0.49 5.14 9.73
CA LEU A 70 -0.54 6.25 8.77
C LEU A 70 0.14 7.53 9.27
N GLU A 71 0.40 7.67 10.58
CA GLU A 71 1.14 8.82 11.12
C GLU A 71 2.65 8.67 11.00
N GLU A 72 3.13 7.42 10.95
CA GLU A 72 4.56 7.08 10.99
C GLU A 72 5.11 6.68 9.62
N ILE A 73 4.23 6.36 8.67
CA ILE A 73 4.64 5.91 7.34
C ILE A 73 5.08 7.08 6.47
N ASP A 74 6.21 6.90 5.78
CA ASP A 74 6.72 7.88 4.82
C ASP A 74 5.69 8.09 3.67
N PRO A 75 5.25 9.34 3.42
CA PRO A 75 4.27 9.65 2.36
C PRO A 75 4.63 9.12 0.98
N THR A 76 5.93 9.06 0.65
CA THR A 76 6.41 8.55 -0.63
C THR A 76 6.16 7.05 -0.79
N ILE A 77 6.12 6.29 0.32
CA ILE A 77 5.76 4.86 0.31
C ILE A 77 4.27 4.69 0.01
N ILE A 78 3.43 5.55 0.55
CA ILE A 78 1.99 5.56 0.23
C ILE A 78 1.80 5.84 -1.26
N ASP A 79 2.49 6.83 -1.81
CA ASP A 79 2.41 7.15 -3.24
C ASP A 79 2.94 6.02 -4.14
N MET A 80 4.01 5.33 -3.73
CA MET A 80 4.50 4.14 -4.44
C MET A 80 3.49 2.99 -4.38
N THR A 81 2.75 2.86 -3.28
CA THR A 81 1.72 1.83 -3.12
C THR A 81 0.55 2.08 -4.06
N GLU A 82 0.12 3.33 -4.24
CA GLU A 82 -0.84 3.71 -5.27
C GLU A 82 -0.32 3.40 -6.68
N ARG A 83 0.92 3.81 -6.96
CA ARG A 83 1.54 3.62 -8.27
C ARG A 83 1.68 2.14 -8.64
N ILE A 84 2.03 1.27 -7.69
CA ILE A 84 2.12 -0.17 -7.97
C ILE A 84 0.74 -0.81 -8.08
N ALA A 85 -0.26 -0.35 -7.33
CA ALA A 85 -1.64 -0.80 -7.51
C ALA A 85 -2.16 -0.50 -8.93
N ASP A 86 -1.90 0.70 -9.42
CA ASP A 86 -2.20 1.09 -10.80
C ASP A 86 -1.44 0.25 -11.82
N TYR A 87 -0.15 -0.01 -11.56
CA TYR A 87 0.68 -0.83 -12.44
C TYR A 87 0.23 -2.29 -12.49
N ILE A 88 -0.17 -2.87 -11.35
CA ILE A 88 -0.79 -4.20 -11.28
C ILE A 88 -2.05 -4.21 -12.13
N LYS A 89 -2.96 -3.25 -11.95
CA LYS A 89 -4.19 -3.15 -12.74
C LYS A 89 -3.91 -3.06 -14.24
N GLN A 90 -2.89 -2.29 -14.65
CA GLN A 90 -2.48 -2.19 -16.06
C GLN A 90 -1.94 -3.51 -16.61
N LYS A 91 -1.20 -4.28 -15.81
CA LYS A 91 -0.59 -5.56 -16.22
C LYS A 91 -1.57 -6.73 -16.20
N THR A 92 -2.52 -6.76 -15.26
CA THR A 92 -3.38 -7.93 -15.01
C THR A 92 -4.85 -7.70 -15.34
N GLY A 93 -5.28 -6.44 -15.45
CA GLY A 93 -6.69 -6.05 -15.55
C GLY A 93 -7.47 -6.20 -14.23
N VAL A 94 -6.82 -6.59 -13.13
CA VAL A 94 -7.45 -6.85 -11.84
C VAL A 94 -7.31 -5.66 -10.91
N GLU A 95 -8.39 -5.30 -10.22
CA GLU A 95 -8.35 -4.36 -9.11
C GLU A 95 -7.68 -5.01 -7.90
N VAL A 96 -6.66 -4.36 -7.35
CA VAL A 96 -5.97 -4.88 -6.17
C VAL A 96 -6.90 -4.97 -4.97
N ASN A 97 -6.70 -6.02 -4.18
CA ASN A 97 -7.27 -6.16 -2.86
C ASN A 97 -6.94 -4.91 -2.02
N PRO A 98 -7.94 -4.24 -1.43
CA PRO A 98 -7.72 -3.11 -0.55
C PRO A 98 -6.66 -3.34 0.52
N LYS A 99 -6.51 -4.57 1.03
CA LYS A 99 -5.50 -4.91 2.04
C LYS A 99 -4.07 -4.58 1.62
N LEU A 100 -3.78 -4.54 0.32
CA LEU A 100 -2.46 -4.15 -0.20
C LEU A 100 -2.05 -2.76 0.28
N TYR A 101 -2.99 -1.80 0.31
CA TYR A 101 -2.75 -0.44 0.80
C TYR A 101 -2.34 -0.38 2.27
N PHE A 102 -2.51 -1.48 3.01
CA PHE A 102 -2.21 -1.56 4.45
C PHE A 102 -0.95 -2.37 4.71
N THR A 103 -0.78 -3.49 4.01
CA THR A 103 0.32 -4.43 4.27
C THR A 103 1.61 -4.03 3.57
N LEU A 104 1.51 -3.50 2.34
CA LEU A 104 2.69 -3.18 1.54
C LEU A 104 3.47 -1.99 2.10
N PRO A 105 2.85 -0.86 2.50
CA PRO A 105 3.61 0.27 3.05
C PRO A 105 4.46 -0.09 4.28
N SER A 106 3.88 -0.83 5.22
CA SER A 106 4.59 -1.26 6.43
C SER A 106 5.79 -2.16 6.09
N HIS A 107 5.63 -3.05 5.12
CA HIS A 107 6.71 -3.91 4.65
C HIS A 107 7.83 -3.09 3.98
N ILE A 108 7.51 -2.17 3.06
CA ILE A 108 8.49 -1.30 2.40
C ILE A 108 9.26 -0.47 3.44
N GLN A 109 8.55 0.17 4.38
CA GLN A 109 9.17 0.98 5.44
C GLN A 109 10.20 0.17 6.22
N PHE A 110 9.83 -1.05 6.63
CA PHE A 110 10.71 -1.91 7.40
C PHE A 110 11.87 -2.47 6.57
N ALA A 111 11.63 -2.81 5.30
CA ALA A 111 12.68 -3.25 4.38
C ALA A 111 13.73 -2.16 4.15
N VAL A 112 13.29 -0.93 3.88
CA VAL A 112 14.18 0.23 3.74
C VAL A 112 14.97 0.47 5.03
N TYR A 113 14.30 0.45 6.19
CA TYR A 113 14.97 0.56 7.49
C TYR A 113 16.07 -0.50 7.65
N ARG A 114 15.78 -1.78 7.38
CA ARG A 114 16.76 -2.87 7.50
C ARG A 114 17.96 -2.63 6.61
N LEU A 115 17.72 -2.29 5.35
CA LEU A 115 18.79 -2.13 4.35
C LEU A 115 19.68 -0.92 4.64
N HIS A 116 19.11 0.21 5.11
CA HIS A 116 19.91 1.35 5.57
C HIS A 116 20.76 1.03 6.79
N ASN A 117 20.31 0.09 7.64
CA ASN A 117 21.06 -0.36 8.82
C ASN A 117 22.00 -1.54 8.53
N GLY A 118 22.19 -1.92 7.26
CA GLY A 118 23.07 -3.03 6.87
C GLY A 118 22.58 -4.40 7.37
N MET A 119 21.27 -4.54 7.60
CA MET A 119 20.68 -5.79 8.04
C MET A 119 20.33 -6.65 6.82
N ASP A 120 21.02 -7.77 6.66
CA ASP A 120 20.80 -8.70 5.54
C ASP A 120 19.36 -9.22 5.52
N ILE A 121 18.84 -9.42 4.30
CA ILE A 121 17.53 -10.00 4.03
C ILE A 121 17.76 -11.38 3.44
N VAL A 122 17.32 -12.41 4.14
CA VAL A 122 17.39 -13.80 3.67
C VAL A 122 15.98 -14.27 3.36
N ASN A 123 15.78 -14.76 2.14
CA ASN A 123 14.53 -15.36 1.71
C ASN A 123 14.76 -16.83 1.33
N PRO A 124 14.39 -17.79 2.21
CA PRO A 124 14.59 -19.21 1.92
C PRO A 124 13.68 -19.73 0.79
N PHE A 125 12.70 -18.95 0.34
CA PHE A 125 11.69 -19.34 -0.65
C PHE A 125 11.88 -18.66 -2.01
N LEU A 126 13.04 -18.04 -2.25
CA LEU A 126 13.25 -17.19 -3.43
C LEU A 126 13.06 -17.96 -4.74
N ASN A 127 13.63 -19.16 -4.84
CA ASN A 127 13.58 -19.96 -6.07
C ASN A 127 12.16 -20.45 -6.36
N GLU A 128 11.44 -20.86 -5.32
CA GLU A 128 10.05 -21.32 -5.36
C GLU A 128 9.14 -20.16 -5.77
N THR A 129 9.38 -18.97 -5.22
CA THR A 129 8.64 -17.74 -5.54
C THR A 129 8.81 -17.37 -7.01
N LYS A 130 10.04 -17.37 -7.53
CA LYS A 130 10.32 -17.06 -8.95
C LYS A 130 9.66 -18.05 -9.90
N GLN A 131 9.61 -19.33 -9.55
CA GLN A 131 8.99 -20.36 -10.37
C GLN A 131 7.46 -20.32 -10.31
N SER A 132 6.90 -20.11 -9.12
CA SER A 132 5.46 -20.20 -8.89
C SER A 132 4.71 -18.90 -9.27
N PHE A 133 5.37 -17.75 -9.10
CA PHE A 133 4.75 -16.43 -9.25
C PHE A 133 5.60 -15.50 -10.15
N PRO A 134 5.92 -15.91 -11.40
CA PRO A 134 6.85 -15.16 -12.26
C PRO A 134 6.33 -13.76 -12.63
N LEU A 135 5.02 -13.60 -12.81
CA LEU A 135 4.41 -12.30 -13.10
C LEU A 135 4.47 -11.36 -11.88
N GLU A 136 4.14 -11.88 -10.70
CA GLU A 136 4.20 -11.13 -9.46
C GLU A 136 5.64 -10.74 -9.12
N PHE A 137 6.61 -11.61 -9.44
CA PHE A 137 8.04 -11.32 -9.30
C PHE A 137 8.51 -10.21 -10.26
N GLU A 138 8.07 -10.21 -11.52
CA GLU A 138 8.35 -9.10 -12.46
C GLU A 138 7.80 -7.77 -11.93
N ILE A 139 6.56 -7.78 -11.44
CA ILE A 139 5.92 -6.58 -10.87
C ILE A 139 6.64 -6.12 -9.60
N ALA A 140 7.01 -7.05 -8.72
CA ALA A 140 7.77 -6.77 -7.51
C ALA A 140 9.17 -6.23 -7.80
N ALA A 141 9.84 -6.73 -8.85
CA ALA A 141 11.13 -6.19 -9.29
C ALA A 141 10.99 -4.73 -9.74
N LYS A 142 9.89 -4.41 -10.45
CA LYS A 142 9.61 -3.02 -10.83
C LYS A 142 9.39 -2.11 -9.63
N LEU A 143 8.70 -2.60 -8.60
CA LEU A 143 8.54 -1.88 -7.34
C LEU A 143 9.90 -1.70 -6.63
N ALA A 144 10.74 -2.73 -6.61
CA ALA A 144 12.07 -2.67 -6.01
C ALA A 144 12.96 -1.62 -6.69
N GLU A 145 12.90 -1.47 -8.02
CA GLU A 145 13.56 -0.37 -8.73
C GLU A 145 13.11 1.00 -8.20
N TRP A 146 11.81 1.23 -8.05
CA TRP A 146 11.28 2.51 -7.54
C TRP A 146 11.72 2.79 -6.10
N ILE A 147 11.70 1.76 -5.24
CA ILE A 147 12.17 1.87 -3.85
C ILE A 147 13.66 2.21 -3.83
N SER A 148 14.45 1.54 -4.67
CA SER A 148 15.90 1.78 -4.78
C SER A 148 16.21 3.21 -5.20
N GLU A 149 15.53 3.71 -6.23
CA GLU A 149 15.65 5.08 -6.73
C GLU A 149 15.24 6.11 -5.67
N GLN A 150 14.12 5.87 -4.98
CA GLN A 150 13.56 6.81 -4.01
C GLN A 150 14.43 6.91 -2.74
N PHE A 151 14.88 5.77 -2.20
CA PHE A 151 15.57 5.70 -0.91
C PHE A 151 17.08 5.50 -1.02
N HIS A 152 17.62 5.49 -2.23
CA HIS A 152 19.05 5.36 -2.50
C HIS A 152 19.65 4.13 -1.83
N VAL A 153 18.95 2.99 -1.94
CA VAL A 153 19.29 1.75 -1.26
C VAL A 153 19.27 0.57 -2.24
N GLY A 154 20.24 -0.34 -2.14
CA GLY A 154 20.25 -1.56 -2.95
C GLY A 154 19.19 -2.52 -2.45
N ILE A 155 18.26 -2.93 -3.33
CA ILE A 155 17.25 -3.93 -3.00
C ILE A 155 17.75 -5.31 -3.44
N PRO A 156 18.01 -6.24 -2.50
CA PRO A 156 18.46 -7.59 -2.84
C PRO A 156 17.31 -8.41 -3.44
N GLU A 157 17.66 -9.46 -4.17
CA GLU A 157 16.68 -10.31 -4.87
C GLU A 157 15.73 -11.03 -3.89
N GLU A 158 16.24 -11.34 -2.70
CA GLU A 158 15.50 -11.91 -1.58
C GLU A 158 14.30 -11.03 -1.18
N GLU A 159 14.49 -9.71 -1.18
CA GLU A 159 13.44 -8.74 -0.89
C GLU A 159 12.43 -8.63 -2.04
N ILE A 160 12.89 -8.74 -3.30
CA ILE A 160 11.97 -8.88 -4.44
C ILE A 160 11.08 -10.10 -4.26
N GLY A 161 11.62 -11.21 -3.76
CA GLY A 161 10.85 -12.39 -3.39
C GLY A 161 9.76 -12.11 -2.35
N PHE A 162 10.07 -11.36 -1.28
CA PHE A 162 9.05 -11.00 -0.28
C PHE A 162 8.00 -10.02 -0.83
N LEU A 163 8.42 -9.02 -1.62
CA LEU A 163 7.52 -8.09 -2.31
C LEU A 163 6.55 -8.83 -3.24
N SER A 164 7.01 -9.92 -3.87
CA SER A 164 6.18 -10.77 -4.73
C SER A 164 4.99 -11.36 -3.98
N PHE A 165 5.14 -11.71 -2.70
CA PHE A 165 4.01 -12.20 -1.90
C PHE A 165 2.96 -11.12 -1.65
N HIS A 166 3.37 -9.86 -1.45
CA HIS A 166 2.42 -8.74 -1.32
C HIS A 166 1.69 -8.48 -2.63
N VAL A 167 2.41 -8.51 -3.76
CA VAL A 167 1.80 -8.40 -5.10
C VAL A 167 0.80 -9.53 -5.34
N TYR A 168 1.19 -10.77 -5.06
CA TYR A 168 0.30 -11.93 -5.17
C TYR A 168 -0.93 -11.78 -4.27
N SER A 169 -0.74 -11.37 -3.02
CA SER A 169 -1.84 -11.10 -2.09
C SER A 169 -2.80 -10.03 -2.60
N GLY A 170 -2.24 -8.98 -3.22
CA GLY A 170 -2.97 -7.90 -3.87
C GLY A 170 -3.82 -8.39 -5.04
N ILE A 171 -3.32 -9.30 -5.87
CA ILE A 171 -4.02 -9.80 -7.05
C ILE A 171 -5.05 -10.88 -6.69
N HIS A 172 -4.66 -11.86 -5.86
CA HIS A 172 -5.42 -13.09 -5.65
C HIS A 172 -6.24 -13.11 -4.35
N ASN A 173 -6.19 -12.05 -3.55
CA ASN A 173 -6.88 -11.94 -2.27
C ASN A 173 -6.51 -13.07 -1.27
N VAL A 174 -5.26 -13.54 -1.34
CA VAL A 174 -4.70 -14.53 -0.39
C VAL A 174 -3.82 -13.81 0.63
N PRO A 175 -3.97 -14.00 1.95
CA PRO A 175 -3.11 -13.34 2.93
C PRO A 175 -1.63 -13.75 2.80
N VAL A 176 -0.71 -12.78 2.88
CA VAL A 176 0.76 -13.03 2.81
C VAL A 176 1.22 -14.11 3.79
N GLY A 177 0.73 -14.08 5.03
CA GLY A 177 1.09 -15.09 6.03
C GLY A 177 0.66 -16.52 5.70
N GLN A 178 -0.32 -16.70 4.81
CA GLN A 178 -0.70 -18.01 4.29
C GLN A 178 0.27 -18.48 3.21
N LEU A 179 0.73 -17.59 2.33
CA LEU A 179 1.70 -17.90 1.28
C LEU A 179 3.03 -18.36 1.88
N ILE A 180 3.52 -17.65 2.90
CA ILE A 180 4.75 -18.01 3.61
C ILE A 180 4.63 -19.41 4.24
N LYS A 181 3.50 -19.73 4.87
CA LYS A 181 3.27 -21.06 5.46
C LYS A 181 3.23 -22.17 4.43
N GLN A 182 2.74 -21.91 3.22
CA GLN A 182 2.71 -22.89 2.15
C GLN A 182 4.11 -23.13 1.57
N ALA A 183 4.89 -22.06 1.43
CA ALA A 183 6.29 -22.14 1.00
C ALA A 183 7.17 -22.87 2.03
N ASP A 184 6.90 -22.70 3.32
CA ASP A 184 7.61 -23.36 4.43
C ASP A 184 7.32 -24.87 4.56
N GLN A 185 6.30 -25.39 3.87
CA GLN A 185 5.90 -26.80 3.91
C GLN A 185 6.53 -27.66 2.80
N HIS A 186 7.36 -27.07 1.93
CA HIS A 186 8.04 -27.73 0.81
C HIS A 186 9.55 -27.67 1.00
#